data_AF-A0A1E5SUQ1-F1
#
_entry.id   AF-A0A1E5SUQ1-F1
#
_cell.length_a   1.000
_cell.length_b   1.000
_cell.length_c   1.000
_cell.angle_alpha   90.00
_cell.angle_beta   90.00
_cell.angle_gamma   90.00
#
_symmetry.space_group_name_H-M   'P 1'
#
loop_
_entity.id
_entity.type
_entity.pdbx_description
1 polymer ?
#
loop_
_entity_poly.entity_id
_entity_poly.type
_entity_poly.pdbx_seq_one_letter_code
_entity_poly.pdbx_strand_id
1 'polypeptide(L)'
;MVNSSKIKTTGAFLNFVFSIVIEEVFYRFEGDLILTSAERQVMNSIKTPQTIFPNWMRGFLLISAAYNILWGIFIGYFPETFFQWVTESEASVPGAITWQGKGVLLMAGVYLTCAIHPGRFWYLLFFAAFTKIAGGIWFYFYILEQQVGDKATFHLLMNDGIWVPFLVFIGLRAHAYSKFKRSTENQA
;
A
#
# COMPACT_ATOMS: atom_id res chain seq x y z
N MET A 1 -30.17 -17.30 -5.73
CA MET A 1 -30.32 -16.52 -4.48
C MET A 1 -28.94 -16.23 -3.93
N VAL A 2 -28.45 -14.99 -4.08
CA VAL A 2 -27.11 -14.59 -3.61
C VAL A 2 -27.12 -14.55 -2.08
N ASN A 3 -26.18 -15.26 -1.47
CA ASN A 3 -26.11 -15.48 -0.03
C ASN A 3 -25.76 -14.18 0.72
N SER A 4 -26.78 -13.55 1.31
CA SER A 4 -26.74 -12.28 2.07
C SER A 4 -25.69 -12.24 3.20
N SER A 5 -25.16 -13.40 3.61
CA SER A 5 -24.12 -13.48 4.66
C SER A 5 -22.73 -13.01 4.21
N LYS A 6 -22.35 -13.18 2.93
CA LYS A 6 -21.00 -12.81 2.43
C LYS A 6 -20.80 -11.30 2.28
N ILE A 7 -21.87 -10.55 2.01
CA ILE A 7 -21.82 -9.08 1.85
C ILE A 7 -21.57 -8.38 3.21
N LYS A 8 -22.03 -8.98 4.31
CA LYS A 8 -21.85 -8.41 5.66
C LYS A 8 -20.41 -8.49 6.15
N THR A 9 -19.67 -9.54 5.80
CA THR A 9 -18.30 -9.76 6.31
C THR A 9 -17.27 -8.83 5.66
N THR A 10 -17.42 -8.55 4.36
CA THR A 10 -16.53 -7.62 3.63
C THR A 10 -16.76 -6.18 4.08
N GLY A 11 -18.01 -5.79 4.35
CA GLY A 11 -18.34 -4.48 4.92
C GLY A 11 -17.81 -4.29 6.35
N ALA A 12 -17.85 -5.34 7.18
CA ALA A 12 -17.33 -5.30 8.55
C ALA A 12 -15.80 -5.12 8.59
N PHE A 13 -15.06 -5.76 7.68
CA PHE A 13 -13.61 -5.62 7.60
C PHE A 13 -13.19 -4.25 7.05
N LEU A 14 -13.88 -3.73 6.04
CA LEU A 14 -13.65 -2.37 5.54
C LEU A 14 -13.95 -1.32 6.61
N ASN A 15 -15.04 -1.49 7.36
CA ASN A 15 -15.36 -0.62 8.50
C ASN A 15 -14.33 -0.75 9.63
N PHE A 16 -13.79 -1.94 9.89
CA PHE A 16 -12.74 -2.14 10.90
C PHE A 16 -11.42 -1.47 10.49
N VAL A 17 -11.00 -1.62 9.24
CA VAL A 17 -9.79 -0.94 8.71
C VAL A 17 -10.01 0.57 8.68
N PHE A 18 -11.18 1.04 8.26
CA PHE A 18 -11.53 2.46 8.27
C PHE A 18 -11.60 3.02 9.70
N SER A 19 -12.11 2.25 10.65
CA SER A 19 -12.16 2.61 12.07
C SER A 19 -10.76 2.70 12.67
N ILE A 20 -9.86 1.74 12.42
CA ILE A 20 -8.46 1.81 12.88
C ILE A 20 -7.77 3.04 12.31
N VAL A 21 -7.95 3.32 11.01
CA VAL A 21 -7.32 4.49 10.36
C VAL A 21 -7.88 5.80 10.91
N ILE A 22 -9.19 5.90 11.15
CA ILE A 22 -9.82 7.09 11.74
C ILE A 22 -9.41 7.24 13.21
N GLU A 23 -9.37 6.16 13.98
CA GLU A 23 -9.07 6.17 15.41
C GLU A 23 -7.60 6.52 15.68
N GLU A 24 -6.65 6.01 14.90
CA GLU A 24 -5.23 6.44 14.96
C GLU A 24 -5.03 7.91 14.52
N VAL A 25 -5.79 8.37 13.52
CA VAL A 25 -5.77 9.78 13.09
C VAL A 25 -6.40 10.70 14.14
N PHE A 26 -7.44 10.24 14.84
CA PHE A 26 -8.17 11.00 15.86
C PHE A 26 -7.44 11.02 17.21
N TYR A 27 -6.84 9.90 17.65
CA TYR A 27 -6.00 9.85 18.85
C TYR A 27 -4.80 10.79 18.76
N ARG A 28 -4.25 10.96 17.56
CA ARG A 28 -3.15 11.92 17.33
C ARG A 28 -3.61 13.39 17.35
N PHE A 29 -4.91 13.65 17.30
CA PHE A 29 -5.52 14.97 17.46
C PHE A 29 -5.80 15.33 18.93
N GLU A 30 -6.07 14.34 19.80
CA GLU A 30 -6.36 14.56 21.22
C GLU A 30 -5.10 14.67 22.11
N GLY A 31 -3.96 14.14 21.66
CA GLY A 31 -2.67 14.29 22.37
C GLY A 31 -2.11 15.73 22.42
N ASP A 32 -2.71 16.66 21.66
CA ASP A 32 -2.27 18.06 21.53
C ASP A 32 -2.91 19.03 22.56
N LEU A 33 -3.63 18.50 23.56
CA LEU A 33 -4.51 19.32 24.42
C LEU A 33 -3.81 20.11 25.55
N ILE A 34 -2.49 19.96 25.76
CA ILE A 34 -1.77 20.56 26.90
C ILE A 34 -0.94 21.79 26.51
N LEU A 35 -0.82 22.12 25.21
CA LEU A 35 0.05 23.20 24.74
C LEU A 35 -0.71 24.53 24.57
N THR A 36 -0.10 25.62 25.04
CA THR A 36 -0.59 26.96 24.72
C THR A 36 -0.51 27.22 23.21
N SER A 37 -1.34 28.12 22.67
CA SER A 37 -1.38 28.42 21.22
C SER A 37 -0.02 28.87 20.67
N ALA A 38 0.76 29.60 21.47
CA ALA A 38 2.11 30.05 21.14
C ALA A 38 3.12 28.87 21.08
N GLU A 39 3.10 27.97 22.06
CA GLU A 39 3.95 26.78 22.06
C GLU A 39 3.60 25.84 20.90
N ARG A 40 2.31 25.73 20.55
CA ARG A 40 1.86 25.00 19.35
C ARG A 40 2.43 25.60 18.07
N GLN A 41 2.43 26.92 17.96
CA GLN A 41 2.96 27.62 16.78
C GLN A 41 4.48 27.44 16.65
N VAL A 42 5.20 27.50 17.77
CA VAL A 42 6.66 27.25 17.81
C VAL A 42 6.97 25.78 17.50
N MET A 43 6.31 24.82 18.13
CA MET A 43 6.55 23.40 17.84
C MET A 43 6.16 23.00 16.41
N ASN A 44 5.06 23.53 15.88
CA ASN A 44 4.67 23.31 14.48
C ASN A 44 5.64 23.97 13.48
N SER A 45 6.44 24.94 13.90
CA SER A 45 7.46 25.58 13.06
C SER A 45 8.76 24.75 12.95
N ILE A 46 9.02 23.84 13.90
CA ILE A 46 10.24 23.03 13.92
C ILE A 46 10.08 21.84 12.98
N LYS A 47 10.73 21.93 11.81
CA LYS A 47 10.85 20.81 10.88
C LYS A 47 11.89 19.81 11.40
N THR A 48 11.43 18.69 11.92
CA THR A 48 12.27 17.53 12.25
C THR A 48 12.05 16.41 11.24
N PRO A 49 12.99 15.45 11.11
CA PRO A 49 12.78 14.24 10.32
C PRO A 49 11.43 13.55 10.58
N GLN A 50 10.97 13.53 11.83
CA GLN A 50 9.72 12.90 12.25
C GLN A 50 8.47 13.72 11.91
N THR A 51 8.55 15.05 11.87
CA THR A 51 7.42 15.88 11.42
C THR A 51 7.24 15.79 9.90
N ILE A 52 8.32 15.57 9.15
CA ILE A 52 8.26 15.43 7.68
C ILE A 52 7.92 14.00 7.26
N PHE A 53 8.56 12.98 7.86
CA PHE A 53 8.32 11.57 7.58
C PHE A 53 8.10 10.76 8.88
N PRO A 54 6.85 10.72 9.37
CA PRO A 54 6.50 10.02 10.61
C PRO A 54 6.75 8.50 10.54
N ASN A 55 7.01 7.88 11.70
CA ASN A 55 7.24 6.44 11.82
C ASN A 55 6.08 5.56 11.29
N TRP A 56 4.82 6.02 11.35
CA TRP A 56 3.69 5.25 10.82
C TRP A 56 3.81 5.01 9.30
N MET A 57 4.42 5.94 8.56
CA MET A 57 4.65 5.77 7.12
C MET A 57 5.66 4.64 6.86
N ARG A 58 6.67 4.48 7.73
CA ARG A 58 7.59 3.34 7.69
C ARG A 58 6.84 2.05 8.01
N GLY A 59 6.03 2.06 9.06
CA GLY A 59 5.17 0.94 9.43
C GLY A 59 4.28 0.49 8.28
N PHE A 60 3.63 1.43 7.59
CA PHE A 60 2.79 1.17 6.41
C PHE A 60 3.57 0.51 5.27
N LEU A 61 4.79 0.99 4.98
CA LEU A 61 5.64 0.37 3.96
C LEU A 61 6.10 -1.04 4.35
N LEU A 62 6.38 -1.28 5.63
CA LEU A 62 6.71 -2.62 6.12
C LEU A 62 5.51 -3.57 6.04
N ILE A 63 4.30 -3.10 6.38
CA ILE A 63 3.06 -3.86 6.20
C ILE A 63 2.84 -4.15 4.71
N SER A 64 3.07 -3.17 3.84
CA SER A 64 2.98 -3.35 2.39
C SER A 64 3.96 -4.41 1.90
N ALA A 65 5.20 -4.42 2.41
CA ALA A 65 6.19 -5.44 2.09
C ALA A 65 5.74 -6.83 2.54
N ALA A 66 5.31 -6.99 3.79
CA ALA A 66 4.82 -8.26 4.32
C ALA A 66 3.62 -8.79 3.53
N TYR A 67 2.66 -7.92 3.21
CA TYR A 67 1.51 -8.26 2.38
C TYR A 67 1.92 -8.77 1.00
N ASN A 68 2.86 -8.10 0.32
CA ASN A 68 3.34 -8.52 -0.99
C ASN A 68 4.21 -9.78 -0.92
N ILE A 69 4.91 -10.06 0.19
CA ILE A 69 5.58 -11.36 0.38
C ILE A 69 4.54 -12.48 0.45
N LEU A 70 3.50 -12.32 1.27
CA LEU A 70 2.45 -13.34 1.41
C LEU A 70 1.75 -13.61 0.08
N TRP A 71 1.35 -12.56 -0.65
CA TRP A 71 0.74 -12.71 -1.98
C TRP A 71 1.71 -13.24 -3.03
N GLY A 72 2.95 -12.77 -3.04
CA GLY A 72 3.97 -13.22 -3.98
C GLY A 72 4.29 -14.70 -3.81
N ILE A 73 4.39 -15.18 -2.56
CA ILE A 73 4.55 -16.61 -2.25
C ILE A 73 3.30 -17.38 -2.66
N PHE A 74 2.11 -16.91 -2.31
CA PHE A 74 0.86 -17.59 -2.65
C PHE A 74 0.69 -17.76 -4.16
N ILE A 75 0.83 -16.68 -4.93
CA ILE A 75 0.71 -16.71 -6.40
C ILE A 75 1.85 -17.51 -7.03
N GLY A 76 3.07 -17.39 -6.50
CA GLY A 76 4.26 -18.04 -7.06
C GLY A 76 4.27 -19.56 -6.87
N TYR A 77 3.84 -20.05 -5.70
CA TYR A 77 3.84 -21.48 -5.37
C TYR A 77 2.52 -22.17 -5.69
N PHE A 78 1.40 -21.44 -5.69
CA PHE A 78 0.06 -21.98 -5.96
C PHE A 78 -0.64 -21.21 -7.09
N PRO A 79 -0.02 -21.10 -8.29
CA PRO A 79 -0.56 -20.30 -9.39
C PRO A 79 -1.92 -20.82 -9.88
N GLU A 80 -2.09 -22.15 -9.94
CA GLU A 80 -3.34 -22.80 -10.37
C GLU A 80 -4.48 -22.49 -9.40
N THR A 81 -4.25 -22.67 -8.11
CA THR A 81 -5.23 -22.34 -7.07
C THR A 81 -5.60 -20.87 -7.10
N PHE A 82 -4.62 -19.97 -7.27
CA PHE A 82 -4.87 -18.54 -7.36
C PHE A 82 -5.73 -18.18 -8.59
N PHE A 83 -5.38 -18.73 -9.75
CA PHE A 83 -6.09 -18.46 -11.00
C PHE A 83 -7.53 -18.99 -10.96
N GLN A 84 -7.74 -20.24 -10.55
CA GLN A 84 -9.09 -20.80 -10.43
C GLN A 84 -9.92 -20.04 -9.38
N TRP A 85 -9.29 -19.58 -8.30
CA TRP A 85 -9.96 -18.75 -7.31
C TRP A 85 -10.41 -17.41 -7.89
N VAL A 86 -9.56 -16.72 -8.66
CA VAL A 86 -9.83 -15.36 -9.14
C VAL A 86 -10.74 -15.33 -10.38
N THR A 87 -10.60 -16.29 -11.29
CA THR A 87 -11.40 -16.39 -12.52
C THR A 87 -12.65 -17.24 -12.35
N GLU A 88 -12.75 -18.03 -11.29
CA GLU A 88 -13.80 -19.04 -11.08
C GLU A 88 -13.91 -20.04 -12.26
N SER A 89 -12.81 -20.22 -12.99
CA SER A 89 -12.71 -21.09 -14.16
C SER A 89 -11.81 -22.28 -13.86
N GLU A 90 -12.13 -23.43 -14.45
CA GLU A 90 -11.26 -24.62 -14.45
C GLU A 90 -10.26 -24.63 -15.62
N ALA A 91 -10.13 -23.51 -16.35
CA ALA A 91 -9.19 -23.37 -17.43
C ALA A 91 -7.73 -23.54 -16.96
N SER A 92 -6.86 -23.92 -17.89
CA SER A 92 -5.43 -24.04 -17.62
C SER A 92 -4.81 -22.70 -17.25
N VAL A 93 -3.88 -22.72 -16.30
CA VAL A 93 -3.21 -21.51 -15.84
C VAL A 93 -2.33 -20.90 -16.93
N PRO A 94 -2.47 -19.60 -17.22
CA PRO A 94 -1.51 -18.89 -18.04
C PRO A 94 -0.17 -18.81 -17.31
N GLY A 95 0.94 -19.15 -17.99
CA GLY A 95 2.29 -19.05 -17.40
C GLY A 95 2.67 -17.64 -16.93
N ALA A 96 1.94 -16.61 -17.38
CA ALA A 96 2.09 -15.24 -16.92
C ALA A 96 1.76 -15.03 -15.43
N ILE A 97 0.89 -15.86 -14.84
CA ILE A 97 0.55 -15.81 -13.40
C ILE A 97 1.78 -16.08 -12.53
N THR A 98 2.64 -17.01 -12.92
CA THR A 98 3.88 -17.28 -12.19
C THR A 98 4.83 -16.08 -12.20
N TRP A 99 4.87 -15.34 -13.31
CA TRP A 99 5.63 -14.09 -13.40
C TRP A 99 5.01 -12.96 -12.57
N GLN A 100 3.68 -12.90 -12.48
CA GLN A 100 2.98 -11.98 -11.58
C GLN A 100 3.41 -12.21 -10.12
N GLY A 101 3.44 -13.46 -9.64
CA GLY A 101 3.88 -13.77 -8.28
C GLY A 101 5.31 -13.29 -7.99
N LYS A 102 6.24 -13.50 -8.93
CA LYS A 102 7.62 -12.98 -8.83
C LYS A 102 7.67 -11.45 -8.81
N GLY A 103 6.88 -10.79 -9.65
CA GLY A 103 6.77 -9.33 -9.68
C GLY A 103 6.25 -8.76 -8.36
N VAL A 104 5.21 -9.37 -7.79
CA VAL A 104 4.68 -9.00 -6.47
C VAL A 104 5.75 -9.16 -5.38
N LEU A 105 6.52 -10.26 -5.39
CA LEU A 105 7.60 -10.48 -4.43
C LEU A 105 8.74 -9.45 -4.59
N LEU A 106 9.10 -9.08 -5.83
CA LEU A 106 10.07 -8.02 -6.10
C LEU A 106 9.63 -6.68 -5.50
N MET A 107 8.33 -6.36 -5.61
CA MET A 107 7.77 -5.13 -5.03
C MET A 107 7.86 -5.09 -3.50
N ALA A 108 7.84 -6.24 -2.82
CA ALA A 108 8.11 -6.26 -1.39
C ALA A 108 9.52 -5.74 -1.04
N GLY A 109 10.52 -6.10 -1.85
CA GLY A 109 11.88 -5.57 -1.71
C GLY A 109 11.95 -4.06 -1.94
N VAL A 110 11.16 -3.54 -2.88
CA VAL A 110 11.01 -2.10 -3.12
C VAL A 110 10.45 -1.39 -1.88
N TYR A 111 9.34 -1.89 -1.33
CA TYR A 111 8.72 -1.29 -0.14
C TYR A 111 9.66 -1.32 1.08
N LEU A 112 10.36 -2.44 1.29
CA LEU A 112 11.35 -2.55 2.37
C LEU A 112 12.50 -1.54 2.20
N THR A 113 13.02 -1.41 0.98
CA THR A 113 14.09 -0.44 0.66
C THR A 113 13.63 1.00 0.93
N CYS A 114 12.40 1.34 0.54
CA CYS A 114 11.81 2.65 0.83
C CYS A 114 11.52 2.85 2.32
N ALA A 115 11.19 1.81 3.07
CA ALA A 115 10.97 1.91 4.52
C ALA A 115 12.28 2.22 5.27
N ILE A 116 13.39 1.59 4.87
CA ILE A 116 14.72 1.77 5.48
C ILE A 116 15.33 3.11 5.07
N HIS A 117 15.23 3.47 3.78
CA HIS A 117 15.87 4.66 3.21
C HIS A 117 14.91 5.56 2.41
N PRO A 118 13.86 6.14 3.05
CA PRO A 118 12.82 6.88 2.36
C PRO A 118 13.34 8.11 1.60
N GLY A 119 14.33 8.81 2.16
CA GLY A 119 14.90 10.01 1.52
C GLY A 119 15.76 9.72 0.27
N ARG A 120 16.28 8.51 0.11
CA ARG A 120 17.13 8.16 -1.06
C ARG A 120 16.30 7.57 -2.20
N PHE A 121 15.31 6.75 -1.86
CA PHE A 121 14.54 5.96 -2.82
C PHE A 121 13.08 6.38 -2.95
N TRP A 122 12.77 7.64 -2.67
CA TRP A 122 11.41 8.17 -2.73
C TRP A 122 10.73 7.94 -4.10
N TYR A 123 11.49 7.97 -5.20
CA TYR A 123 10.98 7.78 -6.57
C TYR A 123 10.45 6.36 -6.79
N LEU A 124 10.97 5.37 -6.06
CA LEU A 124 10.50 3.99 -6.16
C LEU A 124 9.07 3.81 -5.64
N LEU A 125 8.58 4.70 -4.77
CA LEU A 125 7.18 4.66 -4.31
C LEU A 125 6.20 5.08 -5.41
N PHE A 126 6.58 6.04 -6.26
CA PHE A 126 5.81 6.40 -7.45
C PHE A 126 5.87 5.30 -8.51
N PHE A 127 7.05 4.71 -8.70
CA PHE A 127 7.19 3.53 -9.55
C PHE A 127 6.31 2.39 -9.05
N ALA A 128 6.27 2.15 -7.73
CA ALA A 128 5.42 1.13 -7.13
C ALA A 128 3.93 1.41 -7.35
N ALA A 129 3.47 2.65 -7.16
CA ALA A 129 2.11 3.05 -7.45
C ALA A 129 1.77 2.82 -8.95
N PHE A 130 2.68 3.19 -9.85
CA PHE A 130 2.53 2.93 -11.28
C PHE A 130 2.40 1.43 -11.58
N THR A 131 3.26 0.58 -11.01
CA THR A 131 3.19 -0.87 -11.23
C THR A 131 1.89 -1.50 -10.71
N LYS A 132 1.29 -0.97 -9.64
CA LYS A 132 -0.02 -1.42 -9.14
C LYS A 132 -1.14 -1.09 -10.13
N ILE A 133 -1.15 0.13 -10.67
CA ILE A 133 -2.13 0.53 -11.70
C ILE A 133 -1.92 -0.30 -12.98
N ALA A 134 -0.69 -0.35 -13.50
CA ALA A 134 -0.38 -1.07 -14.73
C ALA A 134 -0.63 -2.58 -14.59
N GLY A 135 -0.27 -3.16 -13.44
CA GLY A 135 -0.51 -4.56 -13.10
C GLY A 135 -1.99 -4.88 -13.01
N GLY A 136 -2.78 -4.05 -12.32
CA GLY A 136 -4.23 -4.21 -12.26
C GLY A 136 -4.91 -4.11 -13.63
N ILE A 137 -4.50 -3.15 -14.47
CA ILE A 137 -5.00 -3.01 -15.86
C ILE A 137 -4.64 -4.26 -16.66
N TRP A 138 -3.37 -4.68 -16.63
CA TRP A 138 -2.92 -5.88 -17.34
C TRP A 138 -3.69 -7.12 -16.89
N PHE A 139 -3.86 -7.30 -15.58
CA PHE A 139 -4.60 -8.42 -15.02
C PHE A 139 -6.06 -8.43 -15.49
N TYR A 140 -6.71 -7.26 -15.49
CA TYR A 140 -8.09 -7.12 -15.96
C TYR A 140 -8.27 -7.49 -17.45
N PHE A 141 -7.37 -7.04 -18.32
CA PHE A 141 -7.50 -7.33 -19.75
C PHE A 141 -7.01 -8.73 -20.14
N TYR A 142 -5.91 -9.19 -19.54
CA TYR A 142 -5.21 -10.39 -20.00
C TYR A 142 -5.57 -11.66 -19.23
N ILE A 143 -5.85 -11.54 -17.92
CA ILE A 143 -6.19 -12.70 -17.08
C ILE A 143 -7.70 -12.83 -16.92
N LEU A 144 -8.39 -11.72 -16.71
CA LEU A 144 -9.84 -11.73 -16.50
C LEU A 144 -10.64 -11.63 -17.81
N GLU A 145 -10.00 -11.33 -18.95
CA GLU A 145 -10.66 -11.12 -20.24
C GLU A 145 -11.86 -10.16 -20.16
N GLN A 146 -11.74 -9.12 -19.33
CA GLN A 146 -12.81 -8.13 -19.04
C GLN A 146 -14.04 -8.70 -18.30
N GLN A 147 -13.96 -9.93 -17.79
CA GLN A 147 -14.99 -10.53 -16.95
C GLN A 147 -14.62 -10.38 -15.47
N VAL A 148 -15.39 -9.58 -14.75
CA VAL A 148 -15.16 -9.31 -13.33
C VAL A 148 -16.23 -9.99 -12.48
N GLY A 149 -15.82 -11.03 -11.76
CA GLY A 149 -16.57 -11.59 -10.64
C GLY A 149 -16.24 -10.91 -9.31
N ASP A 150 -16.94 -11.29 -8.25
CA ASP A 150 -16.75 -10.74 -6.90
C ASP A 150 -15.31 -10.95 -6.38
N LYS A 151 -14.73 -12.14 -6.61
CA LYS A 151 -13.38 -12.48 -6.19
C LYS A 151 -12.31 -11.73 -6.98
N ALA A 152 -12.51 -11.59 -8.29
CA ALA A 152 -11.65 -10.79 -9.15
C ALA A 152 -11.65 -9.32 -8.75
N THR A 153 -12.82 -8.76 -8.46
CA THR A 153 -12.97 -7.38 -7.97
C THR A 153 -12.29 -7.20 -6.62
N PHE A 154 -12.47 -8.16 -5.70
CA PHE A 154 -11.78 -8.16 -4.42
C PHE A 154 -10.26 -8.18 -4.59
N HIS A 155 -9.74 -9.05 -5.47
CA HIS A 155 -8.31 -9.11 -5.76
C HIS A 155 -7.80 -7.79 -6.32
N LEU A 156 -8.41 -7.26 -7.38
CA LEU A 156 -7.99 -5.99 -8.00
C LEU A 156 -8.01 -4.82 -7.01
N LEU A 157 -9.04 -4.71 -6.17
CA LEU A 157 -9.15 -3.62 -5.21
C LEU A 157 -8.14 -3.77 -4.06
N MET A 158 -8.07 -4.95 -3.45
CA MET A 158 -7.24 -5.19 -2.25
C MET A 158 -5.75 -5.37 -2.58
N ASN A 159 -5.42 -5.92 -3.74
CA ASN A 159 -4.03 -6.12 -4.15
C ASN A 159 -3.43 -4.88 -4.83
N ASP A 160 -4.21 -4.19 -5.66
CA ASP A 160 -3.70 -3.13 -6.52
C ASP A 160 -4.27 -1.75 -6.16
N GLY A 161 -5.60 -1.62 -6.10
CA GLY A 161 -6.26 -0.31 -5.97
C GLY A 161 -5.97 0.44 -4.66
N ILE A 162 -6.20 -0.19 -3.51
CA ILE A 162 -6.18 0.49 -2.21
C ILE A 162 -4.81 1.09 -1.86
N TRP A 163 -3.72 0.50 -2.35
CA TRP A 163 -2.35 0.90 -2.00
C TRP A 163 -1.88 2.15 -2.74
N VAL A 164 -2.37 2.39 -3.96
CA VAL A 164 -1.95 3.49 -4.82
C VAL A 164 -2.00 4.87 -4.14
N PRO A 165 -3.13 5.32 -3.54
CA PRO A 165 -3.18 6.64 -2.93
C PRO A 165 -2.18 6.80 -1.78
N PHE A 166 -2.00 5.75 -0.97
CA PHE A 166 -1.02 5.77 0.13
C PHE A 166 0.42 5.82 -0.39
N LEU A 167 0.76 5.03 -1.41
CA LEU A 167 2.09 5.02 -1.99
C LEU A 167 2.46 6.38 -2.59
N VAL A 168 1.52 7.02 -3.30
CA VAL A 168 1.70 8.37 -3.84
C VAL A 168 1.90 9.39 -2.71
N PHE A 169 1.03 9.35 -1.70
CA PHE A 169 1.13 10.27 -0.56
C PHE A 169 2.45 10.12 0.21
N ILE A 170 2.84 8.88 0.56
CA ILE A 170 4.10 8.59 1.23
C ILE A 170 5.29 8.98 0.33
N GLY A 171 5.20 8.76 -0.98
CA GLY A 171 6.19 9.19 -1.96
C GLY A 171 6.44 10.71 -1.95
N LEU A 172 5.37 11.51 -1.92
CA LEU A 172 5.46 12.97 -1.81
C LEU A 172 6.15 13.40 -0.50
N ARG A 173 5.80 12.76 0.61
CA ARG A 173 6.40 13.02 1.94
C ARG A 173 7.87 12.60 1.99
N ALA A 174 8.21 11.46 1.40
CA ALA A 174 9.59 10.98 1.28
C ALA A 174 10.46 11.92 0.42
N HIS A 175 9.90 12.47 -0.65
CA HIS A 175 10.59 13.47 -1.48
C HIS A 175 10.82 14.79 -0.71
N ALA A 176 9.83 15.27 0.04
CA ALA A 176 9.99 16.42 0.92
C ALA A 176 11.08 16.19 1.98
N TYR A 177 11.11 14.99 2.57
CA TYR A 177 12.16 14.56 3.51
C TYR A 177 13.56 14.55 2.88
N SER A 178 13.68 14.08 1.63
CA SER A 178 14.94 14.10 0.88
C SER A 178 15.49 15.51 0.68
N LYS A 179 14.63 16.46 0.28
CA LYS A 179 15.01 17.87 0.12
C LYS A 179 15.49 18.49 1.43
N PHE A 180 14.76 18.23 2.53
CA PHE A 180 15.15 18.72 3.85
C PHE A 180 16.53 18.19 4.27
N LYS A 181 16.76 16.88 4.17
CA LYS A 181 18.03 16.23 4.52
C LYS A 181 19.22 16.82 3.74
N ARG A 182 19.05 17.07 2.44
CA ARG A 182 20.10 17.71 1.62
C ARG A 182 20.38 19.16 2.05
N SER A 183 19.33 19.92 2.38
CA SER A 183 19.50 21.31 2.81
C SER A 183 20.25 21.43 4.13
N THR A 184 20.07 20.48 5.06
CA THR A 184 20.81 20.43 6.33
C THR A 184 22.25 19.98 6.15
N GLU A 185 22.51 19.02 5.24
CA GLU A 185 23.86 18.55 4.92
C GLU A 185 24.72 19.64 4.25
N ASN A 186 24.13 20.49 3.41
CA ASN A 186 24.85 21.60 2.77
C ASN A 186 25.18 22.77 3.71
N GLN A 187 24.63 22.79 4.92
CA GLN A 187 24.82 23.85 5.92
C GLN A 187 25.79 23.45 7.04
N ALA A 188 26.20 22.18 7.10
CA ALA A 188 27.11 21.62 8.09
C ALA A 188 28.51 21.45 7.48
#